data_AF-A0A2L2NCL2-F1
#
_entry.id   AF-A0A2L2NCL2-F1
#
_cell.length_a   1.000
_cell.length_b   1.000
_cell.length_c   1.000
_cell.angle_alpha   90.00
_cell.angle_beta   90.00
_cell.angle_gamma   90.00
#
_symmetry.space_group_name_H-M   'P 1'
#
loop_
_entity.id
_entity.type
_entity.pdbx_description
1 polymer ?
#
loop_
_entity_poly.entity_id
_entity_poly.type
_entity_poly.pdbx_seq_one_letter_code
_entity_poly.pdbx_strand_id
1 'polypeptide(L)'
;MKINVFGRKKALVATAKRQLLKALNYRDIAAINSLIGDWQRILGVEKLTDLIVNEVMVECDSDTHSWFCQIFLGQVQYEQMEEKAQSNIFQILVSNYLEPGKDFSSGPDRSIIISDRAKQVLLSQVPQEHQTAFESQLESSLVLDPVTAIEQLLGCAFFTNLTEIAIQQMELLSNSQAAAYLGVLLAGLVSRHPQLQDVDFPTRFIANALQELSQERAMAILNDPETNPQFDEMIIFGHLLAAMGDKEYHRIAEEEGGISLNQLKKLDLVWCGERRLSEMVAMMEKWHQNNS
;
A
#
# COMPACT_ATOMS: atom_id res chain seq x y z
N MET A 1 -30.23 19.75 50.15
CA MET A 1 -30.52 18.50 49.41
C MET A 1 -29.93 18.61 48.00
N LYS A 2 -28.65 18.23 47.81
CA LYS A 2 -27.97 18.24 46.49
C LYS A 2 -28.28 16.92 45.79
N ILE A 3 -29.42 16.85 45.11
CA ILE A 3 -29.90 15.65 44.43
C ILE A 3 -29.04 15.40 43.17
N ASN A 4 -28.16 14.40 43.26
CA ASN A 4 -27.61 13.55 42.20
C ASN A 4 -27.48 14.15 40.76
N VAL A 5 -26.88 15.34 40.64
CA VAL A 5 -26.61 16.00 39.35
C VAL A 5 -25.66 15.17 38.49
N PHE A 6 -24.72 14.46 39.12
CA PHE A 6 -23.76 13.58 38.45
C PHE A 6 -24.44 12.36 37.79
N GLY A 7 -25.35 11.67 38.49
CA GLY A 7 -26.08 10.54 37.94
C GLY A 7 -26.98 10.91 36.76
N ARG A 8 -27.66 12.08 36.83
CA ARG A 8 -28.47 12.59 35.71
C ARG A 8 -27.63 12.94 34.49
N LYS A 9 -26.47 13.56 34.68
CA LYS A 9 -25.57 13.93 33.57
C LYS A 9 -25.01 12.69 32.86
N LYS A 10 -24.65 11.64 33.61
CA LYS A 10 -24.19 10.35 33.05
C LYS A 10 -25.32 9.64 32.27
N ALA A 11 -26.56 9.71 32.75
CA ALA A 11 -27.72 9.16 32.05
C ALA A 11 -28.04 9.90 30.73
N LEU A 12 -27.84 11.21 30.69
CA LEU A 12 -28.02 12.01 29.47
C LEU A 12 -26.98 11.66 28.40
N VAL A 13 -25.70 11.57 28.77
CA VAL A 13 -24.62 11.17 27.84
C VAL A 13 -24.84 9.76 27.29
N ALA A 14 -25.21 8.80 28.15
CA ALA A 14 -25.52 7.44 27.73
C ALA A 14 -26.76 7.36 26.80
N THR A 15 -27.73 8.25 26.99
CA THR A 15 -28.92 8.32 26.12
C THR A 15 -28.55 8.91 24.76
N ALA A 16 -27.77 10.00 24.75
CA ALA A 16 -27.26 10.62 23.53
C ALA A 16 -26.44 9.62 22.69
N LYS A 17 -25.49 8.92 23.32
CA LYS A 17 -24.70 7.85 22.69
C LYS A 17 -25.58 6.79 22.03
N ARG A 18 -26.55 6.24 22.78
CA ARG A 18 -27.45 5.19 22.26
C ARG A 18 -28.27 5.65 21.06
N GLN A 19 -28.78 6.88 21.11
CA GLN A 19 -29.57 7.45 20.01
C GLN A 19 -28.72 7.70 18.77
N LEU A 20 -27.52 8.23 18.94
CA LEU A 20 -26.56 8.48 17.85
C LEU A 20 -26.12 7.16 17.20
N LEU A 21 -25.72 6.16 17.98
CA LEU A 21 -25.37 4.82 17.46
C LEU A 21 -26.52 4.19 16.67
N LYS A 22 -27.75 4.30 17.18
CA LYS A 22 -28.92 3.79 16.47
C LYS A 22 -29.10 4.50 15.13
N ALA A 23 -29.02 5.83 15.11
CA ALA A 23 -29.20 6.60 13.87
C ALA A 23 -28.08 6.32 12.84
N LEU A 24 -26.84 6.14 13.30
CA LEU A 24 -25.68 5.74 12.48
C LEU A 24 -25.87 4.35 11.88
N ASN A 25 -26.31 3.37 12.66
CA ASN A 25 -26.59 2.01 12.16
C ASN A 25 -27.67 1.99 11.06
N TYR A 26 -28.67 2.87 11.13
CA TYR A 26 -29.68 3.01 10.08
C TYR A 26 -29.27 3.96 8.94
N ARG A 27 -28.09 4.57 9.03
CA ARG A 27 -27.61 5.60 8.09
C ARG A 27 -28.63 6.73 7.84
N ASP A 28 -29.40 7.08 8.88
CA ASP A 28 -30.46 8.09 8.79
C ASP A 28 -29.88 9.50 9.03
N ILE A 29 -29.51 10.16 7.93
CA ILE A 29 -28.89 11.50 7.94
C ILE A 29 -29.80 12.54 8.62
N ALA A 30 -31.11 12.45 8.41
CA ALA A 30 -32.06 13.41 8.99
C ALA A 30 -32.13 13.24 10.51
N ALA A 31 -32.20 12.00 10.99
CA ALA A 31 -32.16 11.70 12.42
C ALA A 31 -30.83 12.12 13.05
N ILE A 32 -29.70 11.84 12.39
CA ILE A 32 -28.36 12.24 12.86
C ILE A 32 -28.28 13.76 13.03
N ASN A 33 -28.65 14.53 12.01
CA ASN A 33 -28.60 15.99 12.07
C ASN A 33 -29.53 16.58 13.13
N SER A 34 -30.74 16.02 13.28
CA SER A 34 -31.66 16.42 14.34
C SER A 34 -31.09 16.14 15.73
N LEU A 35 -30.55 14.92 15.93
CA LEU A 35 -29.96 14.51 17.20
C LEU A 35 -28.73 15.35 17.55
N ILE A 36 -27.86 15.66 16.59
CA ILE A 36 -26.71 16.55 16.81
C ILE A 36 -27.20 17.93 17.26
N GLY A 37 -28.19 18.51 16.57
CA GLY A 37 -28.75 19.82 16.93
C GLY A 37 -29.38 19.84 18.33
N ASP A 38 -30.13 18.81 18.68
CA ASP A 38 -30.79 18.70 19.98
C ASP A 38 -29.78 18.46 21.11
N TRP A 39 -28.85 17.53 20.93
CA TRP A 39 -27.85 17.22 21.95
C TRP A 39 -26.80 18.32 22.09
N GLN A 40 -26.51 19.09 21.04
CA GLN A 40 -25.63 20.26 21.11
C GLN A 40 -26.22 21.33 22.04
N ARG A 41 -27.56 21.53 22.01
CA ARG A 41 -28.25 22.45 22.94
C ARG A 41 -28.21 21.96 24.39
N ILE A 42 -28.21 20.65 24.61
CA ILE A 42 -28.29 20.05 25.96
C ILE A 42 -26.89 19.88 26.59
N LEU A 43 -25.91 19.38 25.83
CA LEU A 43 -24.58 19.01 26.32
C LEU A 43 -23.54 20.12 26.08
N GLY A 44 -23.77 20.97 25.08
CA GLY A 44 -22.79 21.90 24.52
C GLY A 44 -21.93 21.22 23.45
N VAL A 45 -21.36 22.04 22.56
CA VAL A 45 -20.56 21.59 21.41
C VAL A 45 -19.42 20.68 21.83
N GLU A 46 -18.55 21.14 22.72
CA GLU A 46 -17.34 20.41 23.11
C GLU A 46 -17.65 19.01 23.66
N LYS A 47 -18.65 18.89 24.54
CA LYS A 47 -19.02 17.59 25.13
C LYS A 47 -19.69 16.66 24.12
N LEU A 48 -20.46 17.21 23.19
CA LEU A 48 -21.06 16.40 22.14
C LEU A 48 -19.99 15.91 21.16
N THR A 49 -19.04 16.77 20.77
CA THR A 49 -17.92 16.36 19.92
C THR A 49 -17.08 15.28 20.59
N ASP A 50 -16.75 15.46 21.88
CA ASP A 50 -16.02 14.46 22.67
C ASP A 50 -16.77 13.12 22.72
N LEU A 51 -18.08 13.14 22.99
CA LEU A 51 -18.93 11.95 22.95
C LEU A 51 -18.94 11.28 21.57
N ILE A 52 -19.08 12.06 20.50
CA ILE A 52 -19.12 11.52 19.14
C ILE A 52 -17.79 10.85 18.81
N VAL A 53 -16.68 11.56 18.99
CA VAL A 53 -15.34 11.09 18.58
C VAL A 53 -14.84 9.95 19.45
N ASN A 54 -14.94 10.08 20.77
CA ASN A 54 -14.28 9.16 21.70
C ASN A 54 -15.17 8.01 22.18
N GLU A 55 -16.49 8.09 21.99
CA GLU A 55 -17.40 7.05 22.47
C GLU A 55 -18.33 6.46 21.41
N VAL A 56 -18.85 7.26 20.47
CA VAL A 56 -19.79 6.78 19.43
C VAL A 56 -19.03 6.20 18.24
N MET A 57 -18.05 6.93 17.71
CA MET A 57 -17.26 6.50 16.56
C MET A 57 -16.42 5.25 16.83
N VAL A 58 -15.95 5.08 18.07
CA VAL A 58 -15.18 3.90 18.50
C VAL A 58 -16.03 2.61 18.47
N GLU A 59 -17.35 2.71 18.63
CA GLU A 59 -18.27 1.55 18.60
C GLU A 59 -18.87 1.31 17.21
N CYS A 60 -18.57 2.15 16.22
CA CYS A 60 -19.01 1.95 14.84
C CYS A 60 -18.05 1.01 14.09
N ASP A 61 -18.61 0.22 13.17
CA ASP A 61 -17.79 -0.48 12.18
C ASP A 61 -17.09 0.50 11.21
N SER A 62 -16.05 0.02 10.53
CA SER A 62 -15.23 0.83 9.60
C SER A 62 -16.07 1.52 8.52
N ASP A 63 -17.06 0.83 7.97
CA ASP A 63 -17.89 1.36 6.87
C ASP A 63 -18.80 2.49 7.38
N THR A 64 -19.45 2.29 8.53
CA THR A 64 -20.30 3.30 9.16
C THR A 64 -19.50 4.52 9.61
N HIS A 65 -18.30 4.30 10.16
CA HIS A 65 -17.38 5.37 10.55
C HIS A 65 -16.96 6.22 9.33
N SER A 66 -16.48 5.57 8.28
CA SER A 66 -16.02 6.23 7.05
C SER A 66 -17.15 6.99 6.36
N TRP A 67 -18.33 6.36 6.25
CA TRP A 67 -19.53 6.98 5.70
C TRP A 67 -19.94 8.25 6.46
N PHE A 68 -19.95 8.20 7.80
CA PHE A 68 -20.32 9.36 8.62
C PHE A 68 -19.31 10.51 8.46
N CYS A 69 -18.01 10.20 8.52
CA CYS A 69 -16.95 11.19 8.35
C CYS A 69 -16.99 11.87 6.96
N GLN A 70 -17.24 11.11 5.89
CA GLN A 70 -17.39 11.65 4.53
C GLN A 70 -18.56 12.64 4.43
N ILE A 71 -19.72 12.29 5.00
CA ILE A 71 -20.91 13.16 4.97
C ILE A 71 -20.70 14.41 5.83
N PHE A 72 -20.11 14.24 7.00
CA PHE A 72 -20.00 15.31 7.98
C PHE A 72 -18.90 16.33 7.61
N LEU A 73 -17.75 15.85 7.16
CA LEU A 73 -16.63 16.71 6.77
C LEU A 73 -16.77 17.23 5.33
N GLY A 74 -17.48 16.48 4.49
CA GLY A 74 -17.43 16.64 3.04
C GLY A 74 -16.28 15.84 2.42
N GLN A 75 -16.44 15.46 1.15
CA GLN A 75 -15.49 14.59 0.44
C GLN A 75 -14.06 15.14 0.48
N VAL A 76 -13.86 16.42 0.13
CA VAL A 76 -12.51 17.01 0.03
C VAL A 76 -11.78 17.00 1.37
N GLN A 77 -12.46 17.38 2.46
CA GLN A 77 -11.87 17.41 3.79
C GLN A 77 -11.61 16.01 4.32
N TYR A 78 -12.49 15.05 4.02
CA TYR A 78 -12.30 13.65 4.38
C TYR A 78 -11.03 13.08 3.72
N GLU A 79 -10.83 13.31 2.42
CA GLU A 79 -9.65 12.83 1.70
C GLU A 79 -8.35 13.43 2.26
N GLN A 80 -8.35 14.72 2.61
CA GLN A 80 -7.19 15.36 3.26
C GLN A 80 -6.91 14.79 4.66
N MET A 81 -7.96 14.47 5.41
CA MET A 81 -7.82 13.85 6.73
C MET A 81 -7.23 12.45 6.62
N GLU A 82 -7.72 11.66 5.65
CA GLU A 82 -7.24 10.31 5.37
C GLU A 82 -5.76 10.29 4.97
N GLU A 83 -5.36 11.16 4.03
CA GLU A 83 -3.97 11.29 3.59
C GLU A 83 -3.03 11.68 4.75
N LYS A 84 -3.49 12.59 5.62
CA LYS A 84 -2.74 13.00 6.81
C LYS A 84 -2.64 11.86 7.83
N ALA A 85 -3.71 11.09 8.03
CA ALA A 85 -3.72 9.93 8.93
C ALA A 85 -2.75 8.85 8.43
N GLN A 86 -2.78 8.53 7.13
CA GLN A 86 -1.87 7.59 6.49
C GLN A 86 -0.41 8.06 6.60
N SER A 87 -0.15 9.34 6.34
CA SER A 87 1.19 9.93 6.49
C SER A 87 1.71 9.79 7.92
N ASN A 88 0.85 9.99 8.93
CA ASN A 88 1.23 9.81 10.34
C ASN A 88 1.55 8.35 10.66
N ILE A 89 0.76 7.39 10.16
CA ILE A 89 1.03 5.96 10.33
C ILE A 89 2.40 5.61 9.74
N PHE A 90 2.70 6.10 8.53
CA PHE A 90 3.97 5.84 7.87
C PHE A 90 5.13 6.45 8.67
N GLN A 91 4.98 7.67 9.19
CA GLN A 91 5.98 8.28 10.06
C GLN A 91 6.24 7.49 11.33
N ILE A 92 5.19 6.95 11.98
CA ILE A 92 5.33 6.09 13.15
C ILE A 92 6.14 4.84 12.80
N LEU A 93 5.82 4.18 11.68
CA LEU A 93 6.51 2.96 11.25
C LEU A 93 7.99 3.23 10.92
N VAL A 94 8.28 4.28 10.13
CA VAL A 94 9.67 4.70 9.83
C VAL A 94 10.44 5.02 11.11
N SER A 95 9.83 5.74 12.05
CA SER A 95 10.47 6.10 13.33
C SER A 95 10.79 4.89 14.20
N ASN A 96 10.14 3.75 13.95
CA ASN A 96 10.40 2.46 14.60
C ASN A 96 11.30 1.54 13.76
N TYR A 97 12.09 2.09 12.84
CA TYR A 97 13.05 1.35 12.01
C TYR A 97 12.41 0.28 11.12
N LEU A 98 11.20 0.58 10.61
CA LEU A 98 10.53 -0.23 9.60
C LEU A 98 10.69 0.42 8.23
N GLU A 99 10.85 -0.41 7.20
CA GLU A 99 11.20 0.01 5.85
C GLU A 99 9.95 0.05 4.95
N PRO A 100 9.64 1.19 4.30
CA PRO A 100 8.59 1.24 3.28
C PRO A 100 8.85 0.23 2.13
N GLY A 101 7.80 -0.40 1.63
CA GLY A 101 7.86 -1.46 0.62
C GLY A 101 8.10 -2.86 1.19
N LYS A 102 8.84 -2.95 2.31
CA LYS A 102 9.12 -4.22 3.01
C LYS A 102 8.15 -4.48 4.15
N ASP A 103 8.08 -3.53 5.08
CA ASP A 103 7.27 -3.65 6.29
C ASP A 103 5.89 -3.02 6.13
N PHE A 104 5.73 -2.07 5.22
CA PHE A 104 4.44 -1.45 4.92
C PHE A 104 4.42 -0.73 3.55
N SER A 105 3.26 -0.62 2.93
CA SER A 105 3.05 0.09 1.67
C SER A 105 1.61 0.60 1.52
N SER A 106 1.37 1.47 0.54
CA SER A 106 0.01 1.89 0.18
C SER A 106 -0.62 0.86 -0.75
N GLY A 107 -1.83 0.44 -0.43
CA GLY A 107 -2.69 -0.42 -1.24
C GLY A 107 -3.54 0.37 -2.24
N PRO A 108 -4.21 -0.34 -3.17
CA PRO A 108 -4.94 0.25 -4.30
C PRO A 108 -6.15 1.12 -3.89
N ASP A 109 -6.79 0.80 -2.77
CA ASP A 109 -7.97 1.52 -2.27
C ASP A 109 -7.63 2.47 -1.11
N ARG A 110 -6.43 3.07 -1.12
CA ARG A 110 -5.87 3.84 0.02
C ARG A 110 -5.71 3.03 1.31
N SER A 111 -5.91 1.72 1.25
CA SER A 111 -5.59 0.80 2.33
C SER A 111 -4.10 0.83 2.62
N ILE A 112 -3.72 0.44 3.82
CA ILE A 112 -2.31 0.29 4.20
C ILE A 112 -2.03 -1.20 4.30
N ILE A 113 -1.10 -1.66 3.48
CA ILE A 113 -0.56 -3.02 3.56
C ILE A 113 0.54 -2.98 4.61
N ILE A 114 0.49 -3.86 5.61
CA ILE A 114 1.46 -3.91 6.71
C ILE A 114 1.93 -5.34 6.94
N SER A 115 3.20 -5.51 7.29
CA SER A 115 3.76 -6.77 7.76
C SER A 115 3.31 -7.05 9.19
N ASP A 116 3.45 -8.30 9.65
CA ASP A 116 3.19 -8.67 11.05
C ASP A 116 4.01 -7.82 12.04
N ARG A 117 5.25 -7.49 11.66
CA ARG A 117 6.13 -6.64 12.48
C ARG A 117 5.59 -5.20 12.56
N ALA A 118 5.14 -4.64 11.44
CA ALA A 118 4.51 -3.33 11.41
C ALA A 118 3.19 -3.32 12.21
N LYS A 119 2.38 -4.37 12.09
CA LYS A 119 1.17 -4.58 12.89
C LYS A 119 1.47 -4.54 14.39
N GLN A 120 2.48 -5.27 14.86
CA GLN A 120 2.88 -5.26 16.27
C GLN A 120 3.35 -3.88 16.75
N VAL A 121 4.12 -3.16 15.93
CA VAL A 121 4.52 -1.78 16.26
C VAL A 121 3.31 -0.87 16.40
N LEU A 122 2.35 -0.92 15.46
CA LEU A 122 1.14 -0.10 15.54
C LEU A 122 0.28 -0.47 16.75
N LEU A 123 0.11 -1.76 17.04
CA LEU A 123 -0.62 -2.23 18.23
C LEU A 123 0.02 -1.72 19.53
N SER A 124 1.35 -1.62 19.59
CA SER A 124 2.06 -1.10 20.75
C SER A 124 1.85 0.41 20.99
N GLN A 125 1.43 1.15 19.97
CA GLN A 125 1.09 2.58 20.08
C GLN A 125 -0.34 2.82 20.60
N VAL A 126 -1.17 1.76 20.62
CA VAL A 126 -2.58 1.85 21.03
C VAL A 126 -2.73 1.39 22.49
N PRO A 127 -3.54 2.07 23.32
CA PRO A 127 -3.84 1.62 24.67
C PRO A 127 -4.38 0.18 24.68
N GLN A 128 -3.99 -0.60 25.68
CA GLN A 128 -4.28 -2.04 25.75
C GLN A 128 -5.78 -2.36 25.63
N GLU A 129 -6.64 -1.50 26.16
CA GLU A 129 -8.10 -1.62 26.09
C GLU A 129 -8.68 -1.49 24.67
N HIS A 130 -7.92 -0.93 23.72
CA HIS A 130 -8.31 -0.73 22.33
C HIS A 130 -7.55 -1.63 21.34
N GLN A 131 -6.54 -2.39 21.80
CA GLN A 131 -5.70 -3.21 20.92
C GLN A 131 -6.49 -4.27 20.16
N THR A 132 -7.41 -4.99 20.80
CA THR A 132 -8.21 -6.04 20.13
C THR A 132 -9.13 -5.47 19.05
N ALA A 133 -9.76 -4.32 19.32
CA ALA A 133 -10.61 -3.66 18.32
C ALA A 133 -9.78 -3.17 17.13
N PHE A 134 -8.63 -2.56 17.41
CA PHE A 134 -7.70 -2.10 16.37
C PHE A 134 -7.13 -3.26 15.55
N GLU A 135 -6.74 -4.36 16.19
CA GLU A 135 -6.27 -5.58 15.53
C GLU A 135 -7.32 -6.14 14.56
N SER A 136 -8.58 -6.22 14.97
CA SER A 136 -9.67 -6.69 14.10
C SER A 136 -9.91 -5.79 12.88
N GLN A 137 -9.59 -4.50 12.98
CA GLN A 137 -9.68 -3.56 11.86
C GLN A 137 -8.50 -3.74 10.89
N LEU A 138 -7.30 -4.03 11.40
CA LEU A 138 -6.12 -4.33 10.57
C LEU A 138 -6.25 -5.66 9.80
N GLU A 139 -6.95 -6.65 10.37
CA GLU A 139 -7.17 -7.96 9.74
C GLU A 139 -8.26 -7.96 8.65
N SER A 140 -8.99 -6.86 8.48
CA SER A 140 -10.17 -6.81 7.61
C SER A 140 -9.88 -6.64 6.11
N SER A 141 -8.63 -6.39 5.71
CA SER A 141 -8.25 -6.42 4.29
C SER A 141 -7.96 -7.86 3.90
N LEU A 142 -8.83 -8.47 3.09
CA LEU A 142 -8.52 -9.67 2.32
C LEU A 142 -7.09 -9.53 1.81
N VAL A 143 -6.20 -10.43 2.25
CA VAL A 143 -4.82 -10.49 1.75
C VAL A 143 -4.95 -10.87 0.28
N LEU A 144 -5.07 -9.86 -0.58
CA LEU A 144 -4.94 -10.03 -2.01
C LEU A 144 -3.59 -10.68 -2.23
N ASP A 145 -3.59 -11.75 -3.00
CA ASP A 145 -2.37 -12.36 -3.49
C ASP A 145 -1.45 -11.24 -4.03
N PRO A 146 -0.18 -11.17 -3.59
CA PRO A 146 0.69 -10.02 -3.84
C PRO A 146 0.93 -9.79 -5.34
N VAL A 147 0.90 -10.84 -6.16
CA VAL A 147 0.94 -10.73 -7.63
C VAL A 147 -0.29 -9.96 -8.12
N THR A 148 -1.48 -10.38 -7.69
CA THR A 148 -2.75 -9.71 -8.01
C THR A 148 -2.79 -8.25 -7.54
N ALA A 149 -2.30 -7.97 -6.33
CA ALA A 149 -2.27 -6.62 -5.77
C ALA A 149 -1.38 -5.66 -6.58
N ILE A 150 -0.20 -6.14 -6.99
CA ILE A 150 0.73 -5.34 -7.82
C ILE A 150 0.16 -5.14 -9.23
N GLU A 151 -0.44 -6.16 -9.85
CA GLU A 151 -1.08 -6.01 -11.17
C GLU A 151 -2.24 -5.02 -11.15
N GLN A 152 -3.03 -4.99 -10.06
CA GLN A 152 -4.07 -3.98 -9.86
C GLN A 152 -3.48 -2.57 -9.70
N LEU A 153 -2.41 -2.41 -8.92
CA LEU A 153 -1.70 -1.13 -8.77
C LEU A 153 -1.19 -0.59 -10.11
N LEU A 154 -0.69 -1.47 -10.97
CA LEU A 154 -0.16 -1.13 -12.29
C LEU A 154 -1.25 -1.00 -13.35
N GLY A 155 -2.47 -1.49 -13.09
CA GLY A 155 -3.58 -1.50 -14.03
C GLY A 155 -3.37 -2.41 -15.24
N CYS A 156 -2.51 -3.44 -15.13
CA CYS A 156 -2.19 -4.37 -16.22
C CYS A 156 -1.73 -5.74 -15.71
N ALA A 157 -1.77 -6.75 -16.58
CA ALA A 157 -1.27 -8.11 -16.32
C ALA A 157 0.27 -8.17 -16.35
N PHE A 158 0.91 -7.35 -15.50
CA PHE A 158 2.34 -7.09 -15.52
C PHE A 158 3.20 -8.35 -15.43
N PHE A 159 2.91 -9.26 -14.49
CA PHE A 159 3.76 -10.44 -14.30
C PHE A 159 3.58 -11.45 -15.44
N THR A 160 2.36 -11.56 -15.97
CA THR A 160 2.10 -12.34 -17.18
C THR A 160 2.94 -11.82 -18.35
N ASN A 161 2.86 -10.51 -18.63
CA ASN A 161 3.62 -9.88 -19.71
C ASN A 161 5.15 -10.02 -19.49
N LEU A 162 5.60 -9.86 -18.24
CA LEU A 162 7.01 -9.99 -17.90
C LEU A 162 7.52 -11.42 -18.08
N THR A 163 6.70 -12.43 -17.76
CA THR A 163 7.02 -13.84 -18.03
C THR A 163 7.14 -14.10 -19.53
N GLU A 164 6.25 -13.57 -20.35
CA GLU A 164 6.35 -13.69 -21.82
C GLU A 164 7.63 -13.07 -22.38
N ILE A 165 7.99 -11.88 -21.90
CA ILE A 165 9.25 -11.23 -22.26
C ILE A 165 10.45 -12.09 -21.80
N ALA A 166 10.41 -12.61 -20.58
CA ALA A 166 11.48 -13.45 -20.06
C ALA A 166 11.66 -14.73 -20.89
N ILE A 167 10.57 -15.39 -21.29
CA ILE A 167 10.61 -16.57 -22.19
C ILE A 167 11.38 -16.24 -23.47
N GLN A 168 11.05 -15.12 -24.12
CA GLN A 168 11.76 -14.67 -25.34
C GLN A 168 13.25 -14.42 -25.07
N GLN A 169 13.61 -13.85 -23.92
CA GLN A 169 15.01 -13.64 -23.56
C GLN A 169 15.75 -14.95 -23.29
N MET A 170 15.10 -15.96 -22.72
CA MET A 170 15.70 -17.26 -22.43
C MET A 170 16.12 -18.01 -23.69
N GLU A 171 15.45 -17.77 -24.82
CA GLU A 171 15.83 -18.32 -26.12
C GLU A 171 17.08 -17.66 -26.72
N LEU A 172 17.28 -16.37 -26.44
CA LEU A 172 18.31 -15.54 -27.06
C LEU A 172 19.62 -15.50 -26.26
N LEU A 173 19.52 -15.42 -24.94
CA LEU A 173 20.66 -15.26 -24.05
C LEU A 173 21.47 -16.55 -23.91
N SER A 174 22.79 -16.43 -23.69
CA SER A 174 23.61 -17.56 -23.27
C SER A 174 23.18 -18.09 -21.89
N ASN A 175 23.62 -19.29 -21.49
CA ASN A 175 23.21 -19.85 -20.19
C ASN A 175 23.57 -18.94 -19.01
N SER A 176 24.79 -18.40 -18.99
CA SER A 176 25.24 -17.51 -17.92
C SER A 176 24.52 -16.17 -17.95
N GLN A 177 24.25 -15.62 -19.15
CA GLN A 177 23.47 -14.39 -19.28
C GLN A 177 22.02 -14.58 -18.84
N ALA A 178 21.41 -15.72 -19.16
CA ALA A 178 20.06 -16.06 -18.75
C ALA A 178 19.97 -16.23 -17.22
N ALA A 179 20.93 -16.94 -16.62
CA ALA A 179 21.03 -17.08 -15.16
C ALA A 179 21.20 -15.71 -14.48
N ALA A 180 22.09 -14.86 -15.01
CA ALA A 180 22.30 -13.52 -14.49
C ALA A 180 21.07 -12.62 -14.65
N TYR A 181 20.41 -12.66 -15.80
CA TYR A 181 19.16 -11.93 -16.06
C TYR A 181 18.07 -12.30 -15.06
N LEU A 182 17.79 -13.60 -14.89
CA LEU A 182 16.77 -14.07 -13.94
C LEU A 182 17.14 -13.70 -12.50
N GLY A 183 18.41 -13.88 -12.12
CA GLY A 183 18.90 -13.54 -10.79
C GLY A 183 18.73 -12.06 -10.44
N VAL A 184 19.20 -11.17 -11.32
CA VAL A 184 19.08 -9.71 -11.10
C VAL A 184 17.62 -9.28 -11.13
N LEU A 185 16.83 -9.74 -12.11
CA LEU A 185 15.40 -9.41 -12.23
C LEU A 185 14.62 -9.78 -10.96
N LEU A 186 14.79 -11.01 -10.48
CA LEU A 186 14.07 -11.49 -9.30
C LEU A 186 14.54 -10.79 -8.03
N ALA A 187 15.85 -10.56 -7.89
CA ALA A 187 16.39 -9.83 -6.75
C ALA A 187 15.79 -8.42 -6.64
N GLY A 188 15.69 -7.67 -7.75
CA GLY A 188 15.14 -6.32 -7.74
C GLY A 188 13.61 -6.28 -7.53
N LEU A 189 12.86 -7.26 -8.06
CA LEU A 189 11.41 -7.39 -7.81
C LEU A 189 11.13 -7.75 -6.34
N VAL A 190 11.82 -8.77 -5.81
CA VAL A 190 11.64 -9.23 -4.42
C VAL A 190 12.13 -8.18 -3.43
N SER A 191 13.21 -7.45 -3.74
CA SER A 191 13.66 -6.34 -2.88
C SER A 191 12.62 -5.23 -2.80
N ARG A 192 11.86 -4.97 -3.88
CA ARG A 192 10.79 -3.97 -3.87
C ARG A 192 9.53 -4.47 -3.19
N HIS A 193 9.19 -5.74 -3.43
CA HIS A 193 7.98 -6.41 -2.94
C HIS A 193 8.35 -7.74 -2.27
N PRO A 194 8.82 -7.72 -1.00
CA PRO A 194 9.27 -8.94 -0.32
C PRO A 194 8.18 -10.01 -0.18
N GLN A 195 6.90 -9.61 -0.19
CA GLN A 195 5.77 -10.54 -0.10
C GLN A 195 5.71 -11.51 -1.30
N LEU A 196 6.37 -11.19 -2.42
CA LEU A 196 6.52 -12.12 -3.55
C LEU A 196 7.27 -13.39 -3.14
N GLN A 197 8.22 -13.29 -2.21
CA GLN A 197 8.96 -14.45 -1.71
C GLN A 197 8.06 -15.39 -0.90
N ASP A 198 7.13 -14.84 -0.11
CA ASP A 198 6.24 -15.60 0.76
C ASP A 198 5.26 -16.49 -0.02
N VAL A 199 4.94 -16.11 -1.26
CA VAL A 199 4.06 -16.87 -2.16
C VAL A 199 4.82 -17.73 -3.18
N ASP A 200 6.12 -17.97 -2.98
CA ASP A 200 6.94 -18.76 -3.89
C ASP A 200 6.89 -18.24 -5.35
N PHE A 201 6.75 -16.92 -5.52
CA PHE A 201 6.76 -16.30 -6.85
C PHE A 201 8.07 -16.57 -7.61
N PRO A 202 9.28 -16.43 -7.02
CA PRO A 202 10.53 -16.62 -7.75
C PRO A 202 10.64 -17.99 -8.41
N THR A 203 10.31 -19.06 -7.69
CA THR A 203 10.36 -20.43 -8.21
C THR A 203 9.37 -20.62 -9.36
N ARG A 204 8.13 -20.13 -9.20
CA ARG A 204 7.09 -20.19 -10.25
C ARG A 204 7.48 -19.39 -11.48
N PHE A 205 8.04 -18.19 -11.30
CA PHE A 205 8.50 -17.34 -12.39
C PHE A 205 9.63 -18.01 -13.18
N ILE A 206 10.64 -18.55 -12.50
CA ILE A 206 11.75 -19.27 -13.13
C ILE A 206 11.22 -20.48 -13.91
N ALA A 207 10.36 -21.30 -13.29
CA ALA A 207 9.79 -22.48 -13.94
C ALA A 207 9.04 -22.11 -15.23
N ASN A 208 8.23 -21.05 -15.20
CA ASN A 208 7.48 -20.57 -16.36
C ASN A 208 8.42 -19.98 -17.43
N ALA A 209 9.42 -19.19 -17.03
CA ALA A 209 10.37 -18.59 -17.97
C ALA A 209 11.21 -19.62 -18.74
N LEU A 210 11.47 -20.78 -18.13
CA LEU A 210 12.27 -21.86 -18.72
C LEU A 210 11.44 -22.95 -19.40
N GLN A 211 10.10 -22.89 -19.34
CA GLN A 211 9.22 -24.01 -19.73
C GLN A 211 9.35 -24.42 -21.20
N GLU A 212 9.72 -23.50 -22.08
CA GLU A 212 9.79 -23.73 -23.53
C GLU A 212 11.18 -24.22 -23.98
N LEU A 213 12.16 -24.23 -23.08
CA LEU A 213 13.50 -24.71 -23.37
C LEU A 213 13.60 -26.24 -23.29
N SER A 214 14.63 -26.80 -23.94
CA SER A 214 14.98 -28.19 -23.69
C SER A 214 15.41 -28.39 -22.23
N GLN A 215 15.15 -29.57 -21.68
CA GLN A 215 15.53 -29.91 -20.30
C GLN A 215 17.03 -29.71 -20.05
N GLU A 216 17.88 -30.05 -21.03
CA GLU A 216 19.33 -29.86 -20.94
C GLU A 216 19.71 -28.38 -20.81
N ARG A 217 19.09 -27.50 -21.60
CA ARG A 217 19.31 -26.05 -21.56
C ARG A 217 18.84 -25.46 -20.23
N ALA A 218 17.62 -25.79 -19.81
CA ALA A 218 17.04 -25.30 -18.56
C ALA A 218 17.90 -25.70 -17.35
N MET A 219 18.35 -26.96 -17.28
CA MET A 219 19.22 -27.41 -16.20
C MET A 219 20.60 -26.75 -16.23
N ALA A 220 21.13 -26.44 -17.42
CA ALA A 220 22.40 -25.74 -17.54
C ALA A 220 22.33 -24.28 -17.05
N ILE A 221 21.18 -23.61 -17.23
CA ILE A 221 20.92 -22.26 -16.70
C ILE A 221 20.77 -22.32 -15.17
N LEU A 222 19.98 -23.25 -14.66
CA LEU A 222 19.70 -23.38 -13.21
C LEU A 222 20.94 -23.75 -12.38
N ASN A 223 21.87 -24.50 -12.96
CA ASN A 223 23.10 -24.92 -12.28
C ASN A 223 24.31 -24.04 -12.64
N ASP A 224 24.09 -22.88 -13.28
CA ASP A 224 25.17 -21.97 -13.56
C ASP A 224 25.80 -21.49 -12.23
N PRO A 225 27.13 -21.62 -12.04
CA PRO A 225 27.79 -21.36 -10.76
C PRO A 225 27.97 -19.86 -10.44
N GLU A 226 27.34 -18.96 -11.19
CA GLU A 226 27.42 -17.51 -10.98
C GLU A 226 26.99 -17.12 -9.55
N THR A 227 27.96 -16.73 -8.72
CA THR A 227 27.75 -16.40 -7.30
C THR A 227 27.45 -14.91 -7.07
N ASN A 228 27.64 -14.08 -8.09
CA ASN A 228 27.30 -12.66 -8.07
C ASN A 228 26.85 -12.19 -9.46
N PRO A 229 25.63 -12.55 -9.89
CA PRO A 229 25.18 -12.25 -11.24
C PRO A 229 25.13 -10.74 -11.48
N GLN A 230 25.87 -10.28 -12.48
CA GLN A 230 25.78 -8.92 -12.99
C GLN A 230 25.09 -8.94 -14.34
N PHE A 231 24.03 -8.14 -14.47
CA PHE A 231 23.30 -7.94 -15.70
C PHE A 231 23.01 -6.46 -15.86
N ASP A 232 22.95 -5.98 -17.10
CA ASP A 232 22.68 -4.58 -17.38
C ASP A 232 21.25 -4.21 -16.93
N GLU A 233 21.13 -3.42 -15.86
CA GLU A 233 19.85 -2.95 -15.33
C GLU A 233 19.05 -2.15 -16.36
N MET A 234 19.71 -1.51 -17.36
CA MET A 234 19.01 -0.75 -18.40
C MET A 234 18.15 -1.66 -19.29
N ILE A 235 18.64 -2.87 -19.57
CA ILE A 235 17.87 -3.89 -20.30
C ILE A 235 16.67 -4.33 -19.45
N ILE A 236 16.87 -4.52 -18.15
CA ILE A 236 15.79 -4.87 -17.21
C ILE A 236 14.74 -3.75 -17.17
N PHE A 237 15.13 -2.48 -17.10
CA PHE A 237 14.20 -1.35 -17.13
C PHE A 237 13.35 -1.34 -18.40
N GLY A 238 13.96 -1.59 -19.56
CA GLY A 238 13.24 -1.74 -20.82
C GLY A 238 12.18 -2.84 -20.75
N HIS A 239 12.51 -4.00 -20.20
CA HIS A 239 11.58 -5.13 -20.07
C HIS A 239 10.46 -4.87 -19.06
N LEU A 240 10.77 -4.24 -17.92
CA LEU A 240 9.76 -3.86 -16.91
C LEU A 240 8.77 -2.84 -17.48
N LEU A 241 9.26 -1.84 -18.22
CA LEU A 241 8.40 -0.84 -18.87
C LEU A 241 7.56 -1.44 -20.00
N ALA A 242 8.14 -2.33 -20.79
CA ALA A 242 7.39 -3.09 -21.79
C ALA A 242 6.28 -3.94 -21.15
N ALA A 243 6.56 -4.61 -20.03
CA ALA A 243 5.58 -5.40 -19.28
C ALA A 243 4.43 -4.54 -18.72
N MET A 244 4.70 -3.27 -18.38
CA MET A 244 3.71 -2.27 -17.99
C MET A 244 2.97 -1.62 -19.18
N GLY A 245 3.24 -2.04 -20.41
CA GLY A 245 2.63 -1.48 -21.63
C GLY A 245 3.09 -0.07 -21.97
N ASP A 246 4.25 0.36 -21.45
CA ASP A 246 4.85 1.63 -21.86
C ASP A 246 5.26 1.56 -23.34
N LYS A 247 4.84 2.52 -24.15
CA LYS A 247 5.11 2.52 -25.61
C LYS A 247 6.46 3.13 -25.96
N GLU A 248 7.11 3.79 -25.02
CA GLU A 248 8.38 4.51 -25.21
C GLU A 248 9.56 3.80 -24.53
N TYR A 249 9.37 2.56 -24.08
CA TYR A 249 10.41 1.76 -23.42
C TYR A 249 11.69 1.62 -24.26
N HIS A 250 11.57 1.63 -25.58
CA HIS A 250 12.71 1.55 -26.51
C HIS A 250 13.68 2.74 -26.43
N ARG A 251 13.20 3.92 -26.00
CA ARG A 251 14.02 5.14 -25.97
C ARG A 251 15.10 5.13 -24.90
N ILE A 252 15.04 4.20 -23.96
CA ILE A 252 15.99 4.06 -22.84
C ILE A 252 17.39 3.66 -23.30
N ALA A 253 17.50 3.04 -24.49
CA ALA A 253 18.75 2.58 -25.07
C ALA A 253 19.37 3.55 -26.10
N GLU A 254 18.71 4.68 -26.40
CA GLU A 254 19.20 5.65 -27.40
C GLU A 254 20.19 6.64 -26.76
N GLU A 255 21.28 7.00 -27.44
CA GLU A 255 22.36 7.88 -26.92
C GLU A 255 21.86 9.28 -26.48
N GLU A 256 20.71 9.74 -26.97
CA GLU A 256 20.03 10.99 -26.58
C GLU A 256 18.77 10.76 -25.71
N GLY A 257 18.34 9.51 -25.54
CA GLY A 257 17.10 9.12 -24.87
C GLY A 257 17.30 8.82 -23.39
N GLY A 258 17.30 9.86 -22.55
CA GLY A 258 17.28 9.68 -21.10
C GLY A 258 15.98 9.01 -20.62
N ILE A 259 16.06 8.23 -19.54
CA ILE A 259 14.85 7.72 -18.86
C ILE A 259 14.02 8.93 -18.40
N SER A 260 12.78 9.03 -18.86
CA SER A 260 11.90 10.12 -18.47
C SER A 260 11.49 10.01 -17.00
N LEU A 261 11.15 11.14 -16.37
CA LEU A 261 10.62 11.15 -15.00
C LEU A 261 9.40 10.22 -14.84
N ASN A 262 8.54 10.15 -15.85
CA ASN A 262 7.36 9.28 -15.83
C ASN A 262 7.74 7.79 -15.84
N GLN A 263 8.75 7.42 -16.64
CA GLN A 263 9.27 6.05 -16.67
C GLN A 263 9.96 5.68 -15.35
N LEU A 264 10.72 6.60 -14.74
CA LEU A 264 11.30 6.39 -13.42
C LEU A 264 10.23 6.16 -12.35
N LYS A 265 9.13 6.93 -12.37
CA LYS A 265 8.01 6.73 -11.45
C LYS A 265 7.36 5.36 -11.62
N LYS A 266 7.18 4.89 -12.86
CA LYS A 266 6.65 3.54 -13.13
C LYS A 266 7.59 2.46 -12.63
N LEU A 267 8.89 2.59 -12.90
CA LEU A 267 9.90 1.63 -12.45
C LEU A 267 9.96 1.57 -10.91
N ASP A 268 9.87 2.71 -10.22
CA ASP A 268 9.85 2.76 -8.75
C ASP A 268 8.67 1.97 -8.14
N LEU A 269 7.58 1.75 -8.87
CA LEU A 269 6.47 0.93 -8.37
C LEU A 269 6.84 -0.56 -8.26
N VAL A 270 7.79 -1.05 -9.04
CA VAL A 270 8.06 -2.50 -9.18
C VAL A 270 9.51 -2.89 -8.92
N TRP A 271 10.44 -1.94 -8.95
CA TRP A 271 11.87 -2.23 -8.95
C TRP A 271 12.62 -1.55 -7.80
N CYS A 272 13.49 -2.31 -7.14
CA CYS A 272 14.47 -1.82 -6.17
C CYS A 272 15.83 -2.48 -6.46
N GLY A 273 16.54 -1.98 -7.47
CA GLY A 273 17.90 -2.41 -7.82
C GLY A 273 18.99 -1.66 -7.04
N GLU A 274 20.22 -1.71 -7.51
CA GLU A 274 21.36 -1.05 -6.82
C GLU A 274 21.21 0.48 -6.78
N ARG A 275 20.50 1.05 -7.76
CA ARG A 275 20.16 2.49 -7.80
C ARG A 275 18.82 2.75 -7.13
N ARG A 276 18.82 3.63 -6.13
CA ARG A 276 17.59 4.12 -5.50
C ARG A 276 16.82 5.03 -6.45
N LEU A 277 15.96 4.43 -7.27
CA LEU A 277 15.14 5.14 -8.25
C LEU A 277 14.28 6.25 -7.61
N SER A 278 13.77 6.02 -6.40
CA SER A 278 13.07 7.01 -5.59
C SER A 278 13.88 8.29 -5.31
N GLU A 279 15.19 8.17 -5.08
CA GLU A 279 16.09 9.33 -4.88
C GLU A 279 16.29 10.09 -6.19
N MET A 280 16.38 9.38 -7.32
CA MET A 280 16.49 9.99 -8.65
C MET A 280 15.22 10.74 -9.04
N VAL A 281 14.04 10.17 -8.76
CA VAL A 281 12.73 10.82 -8.96
C VAL A 281 12.66 12.11 -8.14
N ALA A 282 12.97 12.05 -6.85
CA ALA A 282 12.93 13.20 -5.95
C ALA A 282 13.90 14.33 -6.40
N MET A 283 15.09 13.97 -6.89
CA MET A 283 16.06 14.93 -7.42
C MET A 283 15.56 15.62 -8.69
N MET A 284 14.96 14.87 -9.63
CA MET A 284 14.44 15.42 -10.88
C MET A 284 13.20 16.30 -10.67
N GLU A 285 12.30 15.94 -9.75
CA GLU A 285 11.16 16.77 -9.38
C GLU A 285 11.60 18.10 -8.78
N LYS A 286 12.59 18.07 -7.87
CA LYS A 286 13.17 19.28 -7.28
C LYS A 286 13.88 20.15 -8.30
N TRP A 287 14.54 19.55 -9.29
CA TRP A 287 15.17 20.28 -10.39
C TRP A 287 14.14 20.95 -11.30
N HIS A 288 13.04 20.26 -11.64
CA HIS A 288 11.95 20.86 -12.43
C HIS A 288 11.25 21.99 -11.70
N GLN A 289 11.01 21.86 -10.38
CA GLN A 289 10.41 22.93 -9.57
C GLN A 289 11.30 24.17 -9.45
N ASN A 290 12.62 24.01 -9.47
CA ASN A 290 13.57 25.13 -9.36
C ASN A 290 13.87 25.81 -10.71
N ASN A 291 13.52 25.18 -11.84
CA ASN A 291 13.81 25.68 -13.19
C ASN A 291 12.54 25.87 -14.06
N SER A 292 11.35 25.81 -13.46
CA SER A 292 10.08 26.24 -14.07
C SER A 292 9.66 27.60 -13.51
#